data_AF-A0A1E5FZD4-F1
#
_entry.id   AF-A0A1E5FZD4-F1
#
_cell.length_a   1.000
_cell.length_b   1.000
_cell.length_c   1.000
_cell.angle_alpha   90.00
_cell.angle_beta   90.00
_cell.angle_gamma   90.00
#
_symmetry.space_group_name_H-M   'P 1'
#
loop_
_entity.id
_entity.type
_entity.pdbx_description
1 polymer ?
#
loop_
_entity_poly.entity_id
_entity_poly.type
_entity_poly.pdbx_seq_one_letter_code
_entity_poly.pdbx_strand_id
1 'polypeptide(L)' 'MDWQELNTLGDQLRSIGHRRRELAEQIYSEVQEGDQQESRELYQELSTLSDAAIDLMKQQKKMFEDKINHLS' A
#
# COMPACT_ATOMS: atom_id res chain seq x y z
N MET A 1 -20.24 9.49 -6.87
CA MET A 1 -19.33 8.44 -6.39
C MET A 1 -19.68 7.18 -7.13
N ASP A 2 -18.76 6.69 -7.94
CA ASP A 2 -18.90 5.38 -8.55
C ASP A 2 -18.50 4.32 -7.51
N TRP A 3 -19.44 3.44 -7.17
CA TRP A 3 -19.22 2.34 -6.22
C TRP A 3 -18.15 1.36 -6.76
N GLN A 4 -18.03 1.29 -8.09
CA GLN A 4 -17.05 0.45 -8.75
C GLN A 4 -15.62 0.96 -8.53
N GLU A 5 -15.40 2.27 -8.65
CA GLU A 5 -14.09 2.90 -8.38
C GLU A 5 -13.63 2.66 -6.93
N LEU A 6 -14.56 2.80 -5.96
CA LEU A 6 -14.24 2.56 -4.55
C LEU A 6 -13.87 1.10 -4.29
N ASN A 7 -14.56 0.15 -4.92
CA ASN A 7 -14.22 -1.27 -4.83
C ASN A 7 -12.85 -1.56 -5.44
N THR A 8 -12.56 -1.00 -6.62
CA THR A 8 -11.25 -1.15 -7.26
C THR A 8 -10.12 -0.63 -6.36
N LEU A 9 -10.28 0.55 -5.75
CA LEU A 9 -9.33 1.07 -4.78
C LEU A 9 -9.16 0.14 -3.57
N GLY A 10 -10.27 -0.40 -3.05
CA GLY A 10 -10.24 -1.36 -1.96
C GLY A 10 -9.50 -2.65 -2.28
N ASP A 11 -9.67 -3.19 -3.49
CA ASP A 11 -8.94 -4.36 -3.98
C ASP A 11 -7.44 -4.08 -4.16
N GLN A 12 -7.09 -2.91 -4.71
CA GLN A 12 -5.69 -2.48 -4.84
C GLN A 12 -5.02 -2.32 -3.48
N LEU A 13 -5.68 -1.67 -2.51
CA LEU A 13 -5.16 -1.52 -1.15
C LEU A 13 -4.97 -2.88 -0.46
N ARG A 14 -5.88 -3.83 -0.66
CA ARG A 14 -5.73 -5.21 -0.15
C ARG A 14 -4.53 -5.92 -0.77
N SER A 15 -4.38 -5.83 -2.09
CA SER A 15 -3.23 -6.42 -2.81
C SER A 15 -1.90 -5.84 -2.30
N ILE A 16 -1.81 -4.52 -2.15
CA ILE A 16 -0.63 -3.86 -1.58
C ILE A 16 -0.39 -4.33 -0.14
N GLY A 17 -1.43 -4.45 0.67
CA GLY A 17 -1.33 -4.96 2.04
C GLY A 17 -0.72 -6.36 2.12
N HIS A 18 -1.12 -7.26 1.21
CA HIS A 18 -0.54 -8.60 1.09
C HIS A 18 0.94 -8.53 0.72
N ARG A 19 1.30 -7.78 -0.32
CA ARG A 19 2.70 -7.63 -0.74
C ARG A 19 3.57 -7.00 0.34
N ARG A 20 3.05 -6.02 1.08
CA ARG A 20 3.75 -5.37 2.19
C ARG A 20 4.10 -6.36 3.29
N ARG A 21 3.18 -7.29 3.57
CA ARG A 21 3.41 -8.34 4.56
C ARG A 21 4.50 -9.30 4.10
N GLU A 22 4.46 -9.75 2.85
CA GLU A 22 5.49 -10.62 2.27
C GLU A 22 6.87 -9.99 2.35
N LEU A 23 7.00 -8.71 1.97
CA LEU A 23 8.27 -7.98 2.04
C LEU A 23 8.79 -7.87 3.47
N ALA A 24 7.92 -7.59 4.45
CA ALA A 24 8.32 -7.54 5.84
C ALA A 24 8.82 -8.91 6.36
N GLU A 25 8.19 -10.00 5.94
CA GLU A 25 8.60 -11.36 6.27
C GLU A 25 9.95 -11.74 5.61
N GLN A 26 10.19 -11.30 4.37
CA GLN A 26 11.46 -11.47 3.66
C GLN A 26 12.59 -10.68 4.35
N ILE A 27 12.37 -9.39 4.64
CA ILE A 27 13.34 -8.54 5.35
C ILE A 27 13.73 -9.16 6.70
N TYR A 28 12.76 -9.69 7.44
CA TYR A 28 13.03 -10.32 8.72
C TYR A 28 13.93 -11.55 8.59
N SER A 29 13.75 -12.32 7.52
CA SER A 29 14.57 -13.50 7.21
C SER A 29 15.99 -13.09 6.79
N GLU A 30 16.13 -12.14 5.87
CA GLU A 30 17.43 -11.67 5.35
C GLU A 30 18.34 -11.04 6.42
N VAL A 31 17.77 -10.31 7.37
CA VAL A 31 18.54 -9.74 8.49
C VAL A 31 19.19 -10.83 9.35
N GLN A 32 18.65 -12.05 9.35
CA GLN A 32 19.27 -13.20 10.03
C GLN A 32 20.41 -13.83 9.22
N GLU A 33 20.34 -13.74 7.88
CA GLU A 33 21.30 -14.38 6.96
C GLU A 33 22.50 -13.48 6.62
N GLY A 34 22.37 -12.15 6.78
CA GLY A 34 23.48 -11.20 6.74
C GLY A 34 23.80 -10.63 5.35
N ASP A 35 22.94 -10.84 4.34
CA ASP A 35 23.10 -10.21 3.02
C ASP A 35 22.61 -8.74 3.05
N GLN A 36 23.58 -7.82 3.00
CA GLN A 36 23.29 -6.38 3.05
C GLN A 36 22.73 -5.81 1.74
N GLN A 37 22.97 -6.46 0.59
CA GLN A 37 22.50 -5.94 -0.69
C GLN A 37 21.03 -6.32 -0.90
N GLU A 38 20.69 -7.59 -0.69
CA GLU A 38 19.30 -8.07 -0.80
C GLU A 38 18.40 -7.35 0.21
N SER A 39 18.86 -7.19 1.45
CA SER A 39 18.15 -6.39 2.46
C SER A 39 17.83 -4.97 1.98
N ARG A 40 18.78 -4.27 1.34
CA ARG A 40 18.56 -2.90 0.85
C ARG A 40 17.49 -2.85 -0.24
N GLU A 41 17.52 -3.81 -1.16
CA GLU A 41 16.56 -3.90 -2.26
C GLU A 41 15.14 -4.13 -1.70
N LEU A 42 14.99 -5.04 -0.74
CA LEU A 42 13.71 -5.30 -0.07
C LEU A 42 13.17 -4.07 0.67
N TYR A 43 14.02 -3.34 1.40
CA TYR A 43 13.60 -2.10 2.06
C TYR A 43 13.17 -1.03 1.04
N GLN A 44 13.84 -0.95 -0.11
CA GLN A 44 13.50 0.01 -1.16
C GLN A 44 12.18 -0.36 -1.86
N GLU A 45 11.93 -1.65 -2.08
CA GLU A 45 10.63 -2.14 -2.56
C GLU A 45 9.53 -1.83 -1.54
N LEU A 46 9.76 -2.11 -0.26
CA LEU A 46 8.80 -1.83 0.81
C LEU A 46 8.48 -0.33 0.92
N SER A 47 9.47 0.54 0.77
CA SER A 47 9.27 1.99 0.74
C SER A 47 8.38 2.40 -0.43
N THR A 48 8.73 1.95 -1.64
CA THR A 48 7.98 2.28 -2.87
C THR A 48 6.53 1.80 -2.79
N LEU A 49 6.33 0.59 -2.29
CA LEU A 49 5.01 0.02 -2.08
C LEU A 49 4.19 0.80 -1.05
N SER A 50 4.85 1.28 0.01
CA SER A 50 4.20 2.09 1.05
C SER A 50 3.76 3.45 0.52
N ASP A 51 4.56 4.08 -0.32
CA ASP A 51 4.19 5.33 -1.00
C ASP A 51 2.96 5.14 -1.91
N ALA A 52 2.93 4.04 -2.68
CA ALA A 52 1.77 3.68 -3.50
C ALA A 52 0.50 3.49 -2.65
N ALA A 53 0.59 2.80 -1.50
CA ALA A 53 -0.53 2.64 -0.59
C ALA A 53 -1.05 3.99 -0.07
N ILE A 54 -0.15 4.89 0.31
CA ILE A 54 -0.48 6.23 0.82
C ILE A 54 -1.25 7.01 -0.23
N ASP A 55 -0.82 6.97 -1.48
CA ASP A 55 -1.48 7.70 -2.56
C ASP A 55 -2.88 7.15 -2.87
N LEU A 56 -3.07 5.83 -2.85
CA LEU A 56 -4.41 5.24 -2.96
C LEU A 56 -5.31 5.60 -1.78
N MET A 57 -4.77 5.64 -0.55
CA MET A 57 -5.53 6.10 0.63
C MET A 57 -5.94 7.57 0.52
N LYS A 58 -5.08 8.44 -0.02
CA LYS A 58 -5.43 9.84 -0.29
C LYS A 58 -6.56 9.94 -1.31
N GLN A 59 -6.52 9.15 -2.38
CA GLN A 59 -7.59 9.10 -3.39
C GLN A 59 -8.91 8.63 -2.77
N GLN A 60 -8.88 7.54 -2.00
CA GLN A 60 -10.06 7.02 -1.31
C GLN A 60 -10.65 8.05 -0.34
N LYS A 61 -9.80 8.73 0.44
CA LYS A 61 -10.23 9.81 1.34
C LYS A 61 -10.92 10.95 0.58
N LYS A 62 -10.32 11.41 -0.52
CA LYS A 62 -10.88 12.47 -1.37
C LYS A 62 -12.29 12.10 -1.86
N MET A 63 -12.50 10.85 -2.30
CA MET A 63 -13.82 10.39 -2.74
C MET A 63 -14.87 10.46 -1.63
N PHE A 64 -14.49 10.11 -0.39
CA PHE A 64 -15.40 10.23 0.75
C PHE A 64 -15.70 11.68 1.10
N GLU A 65 -14.69 12.56 1.11
CA GLU A 65 -14.87 14.00 1.35
C GLU A 65 -15.79 14.63 0.29
N ASP A 66 -15.57 14.34 -0.98
CA ASP A 66 -16.42 14.80 -2.07
C ASP A 66 -17.87 14.32 -1.86
N LYS A 67 -18.07 13.06 -1.44
CA LYS A 67 -19.42 12.54 -1.18
C LYS A 67 -20.11 13.23 -0.01
N ILE A 68 -19.38 13.49 1.08
CA ILE A 68 -19.92 14.21 2.25
C ILE A 68 -20.35 15.62 1.83
N ASN A 69 -19.51 16.34 1.08
CA ASN A 69 -19.80 17.69 0.60
C ASN A 69 -21.03 17.73 -0.32
N HIS A 70 -21.28 16.69 -1.11
CA HIS A 70 -22.48 16.59 -1.96
C HIS A 70 -23.76 16.17 -1.20
N LEU A 71 -23.64 15.71 0.05
CA LEU A 71 -24.76 15.36 0.92
C LEU A 71 -25.13 16.49 1.89
N SER A 72 -24.31 17.54 1.96
CA SER A 72 -24.44 18.72 2.83
C SER A 72 -25.16 19.84 2.09
#